data_AF-A0A972S1B5-F1
#
_entry.id   AF-A0A972S1B5-F1
#
_cell.length_a   1.000
_cell.length_b   1.000
_cell.length_c   1.000
_cell.angle_alpha   90.00
_cell.angle_beta   90.00
_cell.angle_gamma   90.00
#
_symmetry.space_group_name_H-M   'P 1'
#
loop_
_entity.id
_entity.type
_entity.pdbx_description
1 polymer ?
#
loop_
_entity_poly.entity_id
_entity_poly.type
_entity_poly.pdbx_seq_one_letter_code
_entity_poly.pdbx_strand_id
1 'polypeptide(L)'
;MGKVIKFPFGNQEEPEKNQSNSSQSISSSPKDLKKKLKERKKEKIRAIYEKKPFEWNVKEGIEEHVLQNFAVKNVLGLDVVYKENEKKEIGVLGLLSYEHKRRPGIFNADFIAKGHIDKDGKVVIDELAFRAGEPEYYNTITKILKAKKILPDIKGV
;
A
#
# COMPACT_ATOMS: atom_id res chain seq x y z
N MET A 1 2.41 -2.69 -19.72
CA MET A 1 2.58 -1.24 -19.96
C MET A 1 2.63 -0.58 -18.60
N GLY A 2 3.78 -0.04 -18.20
CA GLY A 2 3.92 0.63 -16.89
C GLY A 2 3.41 2.06 -16.97
N LYS A 3 2.64 2.50 -15.99
CA LYS A 3 2.05 3.85 -15.91
C LYS A 3 2.72 4.59 -14.75
N VAL A 4 3.43 5.67 -15.04
CA VAL A 4 4.03 6.57 -14.04
C VAL A 4 3.06 7.73 -13.80
N ILE A 5 2.71 8.01 -12.54
CA ILE A 5 1.87 9.15 -12.16
C ILE A 5 2.60 9.96 -11.08
N LYS A 6 2.83 11.24 -11.36
CA LYS A 6 3.32 12.25 -10.40
C LYS A 6 2.13 12.97 -9.76
N PHE A 7 2.19 13.18 -8.44
CA PHE A 7 1.26 14.06 -7.73
C PHE A 7 2.01 15.22 -7.04
N PRO A 8 1.47 16.44 -7.06
CA PRO A 8 2.03 17.58 -6.33
C PRO A 8 1.57 17.57 -4.85
N PHE A 9 2.47 17.98 -3.95
CA PHE A 9 2.23 18.21 -2.52
C PHE A 9 2.00 19.71 -2.24
N GLY A 10 1.16 20.00 -1.24
CA GLY A 10 0.93 21.32 -0.62
C GLY A 10 -0.58 21.61 -0.50
N ASN A 11 -1.19 22.04 0.61
CA ASN A 11 -0.71 22.57 1.89
C ASN A 11 -1.71 22.21 3.01
N GLN A 12 -1.21 22.22 4.26
CA GLN A 12 -1.99 22.19 5.49
C GLN A 12 -2.68 23.55 5.73
N GLU A 13 -3.93 23.52 6.19
CA GLU A 13 -4.57 24.55 7.01
C GLU A 13 -5.74 23.89 7.78
N GLU A 14 -5.64 23.83 9.11
CA GLU A 14 -6.78 23.66 10.04
C GLU A 14 -7.21 25.07 10.56
N PRO A 15 -8.20 25.22 11.44
CA PRO A 15 -9.64 25.02 11.22
C PRO A 15 -10.43 26.28 11.66
N GLU A 16 -11.53 26.65 10.98
CA GLU A 16 -12.45 27.66 11.51
C GLU A 16 -13.87 27.13 11.79
N LYS A 17 -14.27 27.35 13.04
CA LYS A 17 -15.66 27.33 13.50
C LYS A 17 -16.49 28.35 12.70
N ASN A 18 -17.72 28.01 12.33
CA ASN A 18 -18.85 28.82 12.76
C ASN A 18 -20.21 28.15 12.54
N GLN A 19 -21.06 28.37 13.54
CA GLN A 19 -22.46 28.01 13.61
C GLN A 19 -23.27 28.81 12.60
N SER A 20 -24.27 28.18 11.98
CA SER A 20 -25.41 28.89 11.42
C SER A 20 -26.67 28.02 11.45
N ASN A 21 -27.60 28.44 12.32
CA ASN A 21 -29.06 28.49 12.16
C ASN A 21 -29.71 27.55 11.14
N SER A 22 -30.69 26.76 11.61
CA SER A 22 -32.11 27.13 11.48
C SER A 22 -32.99 25.90 11.72
N SER A 23 -33.78 25.98 12.78
CA SER A 23 -34.89 25.08 13.04
C SER A 23 -35.96 25.32 11.97
N GLN A 24 -35.96 24.51 10.91
CA GLN A 24 -37.11 24.36 10.04
C GLN A 24 -37.73 22.98 10.28
N SER A 25 -38.91 23.05 10.90
CA SER A 25 -39.88 21.98 11.06
C SER A 25 -40.20 21.31 9.72
N ILE A 26 -39.88 20.02 9.61
CA ILE A 26 -40.38 19.16 8.54
C ILE A 26 -41.25 18.10 9.22
N SER A 27 -42.56 18.33 9.17
CA SER A 27 -43.57 17.30 9.37
C SER A 27 -43.39 16.25 8.27
N SER A 28 -42.72 15.15 8.58
CA SER A 28 -42.66 13.98 7.70
C SER A 28 -43.12 12.76 8.46
N SER A 29 -44.20 12.15 7.96
CA SER A 29 -44.82 10.94 8.52
C SER A 29 -43.80 9.82 8.79
N PRO A 30 -43.97 9.00 9.84
CA PRO A 30 -43.02 7.95 10.24
C PRO A 30 -42.71 6.90 9.16
N LYS A 31 -43.58 6.80 8.14
CA LYS A 31 -43.44 5.87 7.01
C LYS A 31 -42.36 6.31 6.01
N ASP A 32 -42.14 7.62 5.85
CA ASP A 32 -41.19 8.17 4.86
C ASP A 32 -39.74 8.17 5.38
N LEU A 33 -39.55 8.31 6.70
CA LEU A 33 -38.24 8.19 7.34
C LEU A 33 -37.64 6.78 7.18
N LYS A 34 -38.45 5.71 7.30
CA LYS A 34 -37.98 4.34 7.15
C LYS A 34 -37.51 4.02 5.73
N LYS A 35 -38.13 4.61 4.70
CA LYS A 35 -37.74 4.44 3.30
C LYS A 35 -36.43 5.18 2.99
N LYS A 36 -36.30 6.45 3.43
CA LYS A 36 -35.06 7.23 3.32
C LYS A 36 -33.88 6.62 4.10
N LEU A 37 -34.12 6.03 5.28
CA LEU A 37 -33.08 5.32 6.05
C LEU A 37 -32.63 4.01 5.39
N LYS A 38 -33.53 3.28 4.72
CA LYS A 38 -33.18 2.06 3.97
C LYS A 38 -32.38 2.37 2.71
N GLU A 39 -32.72 3.43 1.99
CA GLU A 39 -31.97 3.87 0.80
C GLU A 39 -30.58 4.40 1.18
N ARG A 40 -30.46 5.25 2.22
CA ARG A 40 -29.16 5.69 2.74
C ARG A 40 -28.28 4.56 3.29
N LYS A 41 -28.89 3.52 3.90
CA LYS A 41 -28.14 2.32 4.32
C LYS A 41 -27.65 1.52 3.12
N LYS A 42 -28.44 1.35 2.06
CA LYS A 42 -28.00 0.68 0.82
C LYS A 42 -26.90 1.43 0.09
N GLU A 43 -26.94 2.77 0.07
CA GLU A 43 -25.87 3.58 -0.53
C GLU A 43 -24.60 3.59 0.32
N LYS A 44 -24.68 3.66 1.65
CA LYS A 44 -23.51 3.53 2.54
C LYS A 44 -22.86 2.15 2.50
N ILE A 45 -23.63 1.08 2.29
CA ILE A 45 -23.09 -0.30 2.19
C ILE A 45 -22.36 -0.51 0.86
N ARG A 46 -22.75 0.18 -0.22
CA ARG A 46 -22.04 0.12 -1.51
C ARG A 46 -20.68 0.82 -1.51
N ALA A 47 -20.41 1.70 -0.53
CA ALA A 47 -19.20 2.53 -0.48
C ALA A 47 -18.05 1.95 0.38
N ILE A 48 -18.16 0.76 0.98
CA ILE A 48 -17.15 0.27 1.96
C ILE A 48 -16.30 -0.90 1.42
N TYR A 49 -16.66 -1.49 0.28
CA TYR A 49 -15.84 -2.50 -0.41
C TYR A 49 -15.44 -1.99 -1.80
N GLU A 50 -14.81 -0.82 -1.85
CA GLU A 50 -13.86 -0.59 -2.95
C GLU A 50 -12.74 -1.60 -2.74
N LYS A 51 -12.71 -2.64 -3.59
CA LYS A 51 -11.66 -3.63 -3.62
C LYS A 51 -10.34 -2.88 -3.78
N LYS A 52 -9.59 -2.72 -2.68
CA LYS A 52 -8.29 -2.03 -2.70
C LYS A 52 -7.47 -2.62 -3.85
N PRO A 53 -6.83 -1.78 -4.68
CA PRO A 53 -6.01 -2.27 -5.77
C PRO A 53 -4.95 -3.20 -5.19
N PHE A 54 -4.67 -4.31 -5.88
CA PHE A 54 -3.72 -5.34 -5.41
C PHE A 54 -2.34 -4.76 -5.06
N GLU A 55 -1.94 -3.70 -5.75
CA GLU A 55 -0.74 -2.92 -5.47
C GLU A 55 -0.67 -2.45 -4.01
N TRP A 56 -1.82 -2.09 -3.42
CA TRP A 56 -1.89 -1.69 -2.01
C TRP A 56 -1.53 -2.85 -1.08
N ASN A 57 -2.02 -4.06 -1.39
CA ASN A 57 -1.71 -5.25 -0.59
C ASN A 57 -0.23 -5.59 -0.65
N VAL A 58 0.40 -5.42 -1.83
CA VAL A 58 1.85 -5.61 -1.99
C VAL A 58 2.61 -4.60 -1.14
N LYS A 59 2.24 -3.31 -1.19
CA LYS A 59 2.89 -2.27 -0.38
C LYS A 59 2.74 -2.53 1.11
N GLU A 60 1.53 -2.87 1.56
CA GLU A 60 1.22 -3.18 2.96
C GLU A 60 2.04 -4.36 3.48
N GLY A 61 2.14 -5.46 2.69
CA GLY A 61 2.95 -6.62 3.07
C GLY A 61 4.45 -6.31 3.16
N ILE A 62 4.97 -5.45 2.28
CA ILE A 62 6.37 -5.01 2.33
C ILE A 62 6.61 -4.11 3.53
N GLU A 63 5.74 -3.13 3.77
CA GLU A 63 5.85 -2.21 4.88
C GLU A 63 5.80 -2.95 6.22
N GLU A 64 4.87 -3.88 6.38
CA GLU A 64 4.78 -4.74 7.57
C GLU A 64 6.07 -5.54 7.78
N HIS A 65 6.55 -6.22 6.74
CA HIS A 65 7.79 -7.00 6.81
C HIS A 65 9.00 -6.12 7.16
N VAL A 66 9.09 -4.93 6.58
CA VAL A 66 10.21 -4.00 6.84
C VAL A 66 10.18 -3.50 8.28
N LEU A 67 9.03 -3.07 8.79
CA LEU A 67 8.88 -2.54 10.15
C LEU A 67 9.15 -3.60 11.22
N GLN A 68 8.77 -4.85 10.96
CA GLN A 68 8.96 -5.98 11.87
C GLN A 68 10.41 -6.49 11.89
N ASN A 69 11.05 -6.61 10.73
CA ASN A 69 12.34 -7.30 10.62
C ASN A 69 13.56 -6.35 10.62
N PHE A 70 13.38 -5.06 10.30
CA PHE A 70 14.50 -4.13 10.14
C PHE A 70 14.47 -2.99 11.16
N ALA A 71 15.62 -2.31 11.31
CA ALA A 71 15.78 -1.14 12.19
C ALA A 71 15.15 0.14 11.59
N VAL A 72 13.98 0.02 10.98
CA VAL A 72 13.20 1.12 10.41
C VAL A 72 12.23 1.64 11.46
N LYS A 73 12.19 2.96 11.62
CA LYS A 73 11.26 3.66 12.53
C LYS A 73 9.95 3.96 11.81
N ASN A 74 10.05 4.64 10.67
CA ASN A 74 8.92 5.05 9.84
C ASN A 74 9.29 4.80 8.37
N VAL A 75 8.32 4.32 7.60
CA VAL A 75 8.40 4.29 6.13
C VAL A 75 7.81 5.60 5.61
N LEU A 76 8.58 6.34 4.82
CA LEU A 76 8.17 7.63 4.25
C LEU A 76 7.62 7.47 2.84
N GLY A 77 8.15 6.51 2.08
CA GLY A 77 7.78 6.27 0.71
C GLY A 77 8.20 4.90 0.23
N LEU A 78 7.40 4.33 -0.67
CA LEU A 78 7.63 3.02 -1.25
C LEU A 78 7.23 3.04 -2.73
N ASP A 79 8.23 2.86 -3.58
CA ASP A 79 8.06 2.64 -5.01
C ASP A 79 8.38 1.19 -5.36
N VAL A 80 7.47 0.50 -6.04
CA VAL A 80 7.54 -0.95 -6.23
C VAL A 80 7.08 -1.35 -7.62
N VAL A 81 7.82 -2.30 -8.18
CA VAL A 81 7.44 -3.06 -9.37
C VAL A 81 7.37 -4.52 -8.94
N TYR A 82 6.25 -5.16 -9.22
CA TYR A 82 6.01 -6.56 -8.85
C TYR A 82 5.66 -7.40 -10.07
N LYS A 83 5.85 -8.72 -9.93
CA LYS A 83 5.45 -9.73 -10.91
C LYS A 83 4.98 -10.96 -10.17
N GLU A 84 3.80 -11.44 -10.54
CA GLU A 84 3.20 -12.66 -9.98
C GLU A 84 3.26 -13.81 -10.99
N ASN A 85 3.20 -15.04 -10.49
CA ASN A 85 2.99 -16.23 -11.30
C ASN A 85 1.65 -16.93 -10.98
N GLU A 86 1.30 -17.93 -11.79
CA GLU A 86 0.10 -18.76 -11.61
C GLU A 86 0.06 -19.51 -10.27
N LYS A 87 1.23 -19.72 -9.64
CA LYS A 87 1.37 -20.36 -8.33
C LYS A 87 1.22 -19.37 -7.16
N LYS A 88 0.78 -18.13 -7.43
CA LYS A 88 0.62 -17.06 -6.43
C LYS A 88 1.92 -16.66 -5.73
N GLU A 89 3.07 -16.93 -6.34
CA GLU A 89 4.35 -16.40 -5.88
C GLU A 89 4.57 -15.02 -6.49
N ILE A 90 5.17 -14.13 -5.70
CA ILE A 90 5.41 -12.74 -6.10
C ILE A 90 6.90 -12.45 -5.97
N GLY A 91 7.47 -11.84 -7.01
CA GLY A 91 8.74 -11.14 -6.94
C GLY A 91 8.52 -9.64 -6.94
N VAL A 92 9.27 -8.92 -6.11
CA VAL A 92 9.21 -7.46 -6.01
C VAL A 92 10.60 -6.86 -6.13
N LEU A 93 10.69 -5.76 -6.87
CA LEU A 93 11.83 -4.84 -6.90
C LEU A 93 11.32 -3.46 -6.53
N GLY A 94 12.06 -2.72 -5.72
CA GLY A 94 11.60 -1.40 -5.32
C GLY A 94 12.66 -0.54 -4.66
N LEU A 95 12.25 0.69 -4.36
CA LEU A 95 12.98 1.68 -3.60
C LEU A 95 12.18 2.01 -2.34
N LEU A 96 12.86 1.94 -1.19
CA LEU A 96 12.31 2.29 0.10
C LEU A 96 12.95 3.58 0.60
N SER A 97 12.12 4.55 0.98
CA SER A 97 12.55 5.76 1.69
C SER A 97 12.07 5.68 3.14
N TYR A 98 13.00 5.77 4.10
CA TYR A 98 12.71 5.47 5.50
C TYR A 98 13.56 6.26 6.51
N GLU A 99 13.06 6.33 7.74
CA GLU A 99 13.81 6.81 8.90
C GLU A 99 14.42 5.65 9.66
N HIS A 100 15.71 5.74 9.99
CA HIS A 100 16.40 4.70 10.74
C HIS A 100 16.22 4.88 12.26
N LYS A 101 16.01 3.79 13.00
CA LYS A 101 15.78 3.85 14.48
C LYS A 101 16.95 4.43 15.27
N ARG A 102 18.18 4.27 14.78
CA ARG A 102 19.43 4.62 15.50
C ARG A 102 20.27 5.71 14.85
N ARG A 103 19.87 6.21 13.67
CA ARG A 103 20.65 7.20 12.92
C ARG A 103 19.72 8.31 12.45
N PRO A 104 20.03 9.58 12.72
CA PRO A 104 19.23 10.68 12.23
C PRO A 104 19.36 10.79 10.71
N GLY A 105 18.28 11.22 10.06
CA GLY A 105 18.23 11.42 8.61
C GLY A 105 17.25 10.49 7.89
N ILE A 106 17.04 10.80 6.61
CA ILE A 106 16.23 10.02 5.68
C ILE A 106 17.15 9.16 4.83
N PHE A 107 16.84 7.88 4.74
CA PHE A 107 17.62 6.91 3.99
C PHE A 107 16.79 6.38 2.82
N ASN A 108 17.46 6.18 1.68
CA ASN A 108 16.88 5.54 0.50
C ASN A 108 17.63 4.25 0.23
N ALA A 109 16.91 3.15 0.05
CA ALA A 109 17.51 1.84 -0.18
C ALA A 109 16.74 1.05 -1.25
N ASP A 110 17.48 0.60 -2.27
CA ASP A 110 16.99 -0.37 -3.23
C ASP A 110 16.81 -1.72 -2.54
N PHE A 111 15.69 -2.39 -2.77
CA PHE A 111 15.43 -3.71 -2.22
C PHE A 111 14.88 -4.67 -3.28
N ILE A 112 15.02 -5.95 -2.95
CA ILE A 112 14.41 -7.06 -3.67
C ILE A 112 13.69 -7.92 -2.65
N ALA A 113 12.50 -8.40 -3.02
CA ALA A 113 11.72 -9.25 -2.15
C ALA A 113 11.08 -10.41 -2.92
N LYS A 114 10.85 -11.49 -2.20
CA LYS A 114 10.11 -12.67 -2.61
C LYS A 114 8.99 -12.89 -1.60
N GLY A 115 7.80 -13.19 -2.11
CA GLY A 115 6.65 -13.48 -1.28
C GLY A 115 5.65 -14.37 -1.98
N HIS A 116 4.49 -14.53 -1.34
CA HIS A 116 3.36 -15.27 -1.88
C HIS A 116 2.03 -14.64 -1.46
N ILE A 117 0.97 -14.96 -2.20
CA ILE A 117 -0.40 -14.57 -1.84
C ILE A 117 -1.01 -15.70 -1.02
N ASP A 118 -1.37 -15.39 0.22
CA ASP A 118 -2.04 -16.33 1.11
C ASP A 118 -3.49 -16.60 0.65
N LYS A 119 -4.14 -17.59 1.26
CA LYS A 119 -5.53 -17.98 1.01
C LYS A 119 -6.51 -16.81 1.18
N ASP A 120 -6.20 -15.89 2.10
CA ASP A 120 -6.98 -14.69 2.38
C ASP A 120 -6.73 -13.55 1.35
N GLY A 121 -5.88 -13.76 0.35
CA GLY A 121 -5.54 -12.74 -0.65
C GLY A 121 -4.55 -11.69 -0.15
N LYS A 122 -3.94 -11.90 1.01
CA LYS A 122 -2.89 -11.05 1.58
C LYS A 122 -1.54 -11.40 0.97
N VAL A 123 -0.70 -10.38 0.78
CA VAL A 123 0.68 -10.57 0.30
C VAL A 123 1.58 -10.76 1.52
N VAL A 124 2.24 -11.91 1.58
CA VAL A 124 3.21 -12.24 2.63
C VAL A 124 4.60 -12.21 2.01
N ILE A 125 5.50 -11.45 2.61
CA ILE A 125 6.90 -11.39 2.19
C ILE A 125 7.71 -12.42 2.99
N ASP A 126 8.28 -13.39 2.27
CA ASP A 126 9.09 -14.47 2.84
C ASP A 126 10.54 -14.02 3.02
N GLU A 127 11.09 -13.34 2.02
CA GLU A 127 12.49 -12.93 1.97
C GLU A 127 12.57 -11.51 1.42
N LEU A 128 13.36 -10.64 2.07
CA LEU A 128 13.65 -9.28 1.62
C LEU A 128 15.10 -8.95 1.90
N ALA A 129 15.78 -8.35 0.92
CA ALA A 129 17.16 -7.89 1.07
C ALA A 129 17.34 -6.49 0.49
N PHE A 130 18.15 -5.68 1.16
CA PHE A 130 18.59 -4.37 0.65
C PHE A 130 19.90 -4.49 -0.11
N ARG A 131 19.97 -3.89 -1.30
CA ARG A 131 21.14 -4.01 -2.19
C ARG A 131 22.44 -3.54 -1.55
N ALA A 132 22.38 -2.43 -0.81
CA ALA A 132 23.54 -1.83 -0.15
C ALA A 132 23.91 -2.51 1.17
N GLY A 133 22.95 -3.15 1.84
CA GLY A 133 23.18 -3.82 3.12
C GLY A 133 23.68 -5.26 2.96
N GLU A 134 23.08 -6.00 2.03
CA GLU A 134 23.27 -7.45 1.88
C GLU A 134 23.37 -7.85 0.40
N PRO A 135 24.44 -7.43 -0.31
CA PRO A 135 24.54 -7.63 -1.76
C PRO A 135 24.54 -9.11 -2.18
N GLU A 136 25.14 -10.00 -1.39
CA GLU A 136 25.18 -11.44 -1.66
C GLU A 136 23.78 -12.08 -1.54
N TYR A 137 23.04 -11.70 -0.50
CA TYR A 137 21.69 -12.19 -0.29
C TYR A 137 20.73 -11.62 -1.33
N TYR A 138 20.86 -10.34 -1.66
CA TYR A 138 20.15 -9.69 -2.77
C TYR A 138 20.35 -10.46 -4.10
N ASN A 139 21.59 -10.83 -4.42
CA ASN A 139 21.89 -11.61 -5.62
C ASN A 139 21.30 -13.02 -5.57
N THR A 140 21.23 -13.62 -4.39
CA THR A 140 20.61 -14.94 -4.18
C THR A 140 19.10 -14.87 -4.46
N ILE A 141 18.40 -13.90 -3.85
CA ILE A 141 16.98 -13.66 -4.13
C ILE A 141 16.76 -13.39 -5.63
N THR A 142 17.63 -12.58 -6.25
CA THR A 142 17.57 -12.30 -7.70
C THR A 142 17.60 -13.57 -8.53
N LYS A 143 18.51 -14.50 -8.23
CA LYS A 143 18.60 -15.81 -8.93
C LYS A 143 17.33 -16.64 -8.72
N ILE A 144 16.78 -16.66 -7.50
CA ILE A 144 15.53 -17.36 -7.19
C ILE A 144 14.37 -16.79 -8.00
N LEU A 145 14.20 -15.47 -8.03
CA LEU A 145 13.13 -14.81 -8.79
C LEU A 145 13.25 -15.09 -10.30
N LYS A 146 14.47 -15.10 -10.85
CA LYS A 146 14.72 -15.47 -12.25
C LYS A 146 14.32 -16.92 -12.53
N ALA A 147 14.74 -17.86 -11.68
CA ALA A 147 14.42 -19.28 -11.84
C ALA A 147 12.90 -19.53 -11.79
N LYS A 148 12.19 -18.82 -10.90
CA LYS A 148 10.74 -18.88 -10.75
C LYS A 148 9.96 -18.05 -11.79
N LYS A 149 10.66 -17.34 -12.70
CA LYS A 149 10.08 -16.43 -13.72
C LYS A 149 9.22 -15.30 -13.15
N ILE A 150 9.48 -14.91 -11.90
CA ILE A 150 8.77 -13.85 -11.17
C ILE A 150 9.66 -12.61 -10.95
N LEU A 151 10.85 -12.54 -11.56
CA LEU A 151 11.63 -11.31 -11.53
C LEU A 151 10.91 -10.23 -12.36
N PRO A 152 10.57 -9.07 -11.78
CA PRO A 152 9.94 -7.98 -12.50
C PRO A 152 10.86 -7.42 -13.59
N ASP A 153 10.29 -7.15 -14.76
CA ASP A 153 11.03 -6.60 -15.89
C ASP A 153 11.11 -5.07 -15.75
N ILE A 154 12.26 -4.56 -15.31
CA ILE A 154 12.55 -3.13 -15.37
C ILE A 154 13.00 -2.83 -16.80
N LYS A 155 12.05 -2.67 -17.72
CA LYS A 155 12.37 -2.06 -19.02
C LYS A 155 12.79 -0.63 -18.73
N GLY A 156 14.07 -0.33 -18.94
CA GLY A 156 14.63 1.01 -18.77
C GLY A 156 13.72 2.04 -19.43
N VAL A 157 13.32 3.03 -18.65
CA VAL A 157 12.74 4.27 -19.16
C VAL A 157 13.80 4.99 -19.99
#